data_AF-A0A538JKZ0-F1
#
_entry.id   AF-A0A538JKZ0-F1
#
_cell.length_a   1.000
_cell.length_b   1.000
_cell.length_c   1.000
_cell.angle_alpha   90.00
_cell.angle_beta   90.00
_cell.angle_gamma   90.00
#
_symmetry.space_group_name_H-M   'P 1'
#
loop_
_entity.id
_entity.type
_entity.pdbx_description
1 polymer ?
#
loop_
_entity_poly.entity_id
_entity_poly.type
_entity_poly.pdbx_seq_one_letter_code
_entity_poly.pdbx_strand_id
1 'polypeptide(L)'
;MTSDARLMNWRFVVPPAQSRLLLLSVDHESVPDAVVPTRTATDLAFALQEGPYTGIVVGDLAAWQAIHADGDPSSELLPLLVASLTRDGWLYAAFPNRWAPGALRRRTRLTSRALTQGLRAAGFTGIHTYFALPSQRCPAYLVSADRRAEFDYFLTRLFFPYVGSSSPRTARLRQRVLDWGRWIALRVPHRLRVALSPGMAIVATRSA
;
A
#
# COMPACT_ATOMS: atom_id res chain seq x y z
N MET A 1 3.92 19.96 -4.15
CA MET A 1 4.35 18.55 -4.10
C MET A 1 3.54 17.89 -3.00
N THR A 2 2.54 17.11 -3.39
CA THR A 2 1.56 16.51 -2.48
C THR A 2 2.17 15.21 -1.97
N SER A 3 2.57 15.18 -0.70
CA SER A 3 2.97 13.93 -0.01
C SER A 3 1.89 12.88 -0.22
N ASP A 4 2.27 11.70 -0.69
CA ASP A 4 1.34 10.59 -0.80
C ASP A 4 0.98 10.13 0.62
N ALA A 5 -0.19 10.55 1.11
CA ALA A 5 -0.64 10.38 2.50
C ALA A 5 -0.80 8.91 2.98
N ARG A 6 -0.37 7.92 2.19
CA ARG A 6 -0.49 6.49 2.48
C ARG A 6 0.54 5.95 3.49
N LEU A 7 1.46 6.78 3.97
CA LEU A 7 2.82 6.29 4.22
C LEU A 7 3.33 6.20 5.68
N MET A 8 2.49 6.35 6.70
CA MET A 8 2.87 5.97 8.08
C MET A 8 1.91 5.02 8.77
N ASN A 9 0.81 4.64 8.11
CA ASN A 9 -0.22 3.84 8.76
C ASN A 9 0.16 2.38 8.95
N TRP A 10 1.18 1.91 8.21
CA TRP A 10 1.73 0.57 8.38
C TRP A 10 2.08 0.31 9.86
N ARG A 11 2.55 1.33 10.60
CA ARG A 11 2.89 1.25 12.03
C ARG A 11 1.73 0.83 12.94
N PHE A 12 0.48 0.99 12.51
CA PHE A 12 -0.71 0.59 13.27
C PHE A 12 -1.17 -0.85 12.98
N VAL A 13 -0.66 -1.47 11.91
CA VAL A 13 -1.12 -2.77 11.43
C VAL A 13 -0.02 -3.82 11.37
N VAL A 14 1.21 -3.44 11.68
CA VAL A 14 2.35 -4.34 11.84
C VAL A 14 2.79 -4.40 13.30
N PRO A 15 3.48 -5.47 13.73
CA PRO A 15 4.07 -5.52 15.06
C PRO A 15 4.99 -4.30 15.31
N PRO A 16 5.00 -3.72 16.53
CA PRO A 16 5.91 -2.63 16.86
C PRO A 16 7.34 -3.07 16.55
N ALA A 17 8.05 -2.24 15.78
CA ALA A 17 9.29 -2.63 15.13
C ALA A 17 10.30 -3.20 16.13
N GLN A 18 10.76 -4.40 15.82
CA GLN A 18 12.00 -4.96 16.34
C GLN A 18 13.16 -4.42 15.46
N SER A 19 14.38 -4.39 15.96
CA SER A 19 15.56 -3.85 15.29
C SER A 19 15.68 -4.24 13.81
N ARG A 20 16.25 -3.37 12.95
CA ARG A 20 16.63 -3.64 11.54
C ARG A 20 15.44 -3.77 10.57
N LEU A 21 14.80 -2.63 10.30
CA LEU A 21 13.70 -2.47 9.33
C LEU A 21 14.24 -2.01 7.97
N LEU A 22 13.72 -2.56 6.86
CA LEU A 22 13.88 -1.97 5.53
C LEU A 22 12.61 -1.19 5.16
N LEU A 23 12.76 0.08 4.82
CA LEU A 23 11.67 0.95 4.39
C LEU A 23 11.89 1.39 2.94
N LEU A 24 11.11 0.79 2.04
CA LEU A 24 11.03 1.15 0.64
C LEU A 24 9.96 2.25 0.47
N SER A 25 10.36 3.49 0.73
CA SER A 25 9.47 4.67 0.75
C SER A 25 8.99 5.08 -0.64
N VAL A 26 7.86 5.80 -0.71
CA VAL A 26 7.44 6.44 -1.97
C VAL A 26 8.08 7.81 -2.14
N ASP A 27 8.06 8.60 -1.06
CA ASP A 27 8.64 9.94 -0.97
C ASP A 27 9.79 9.97 0.07
N HIS A 28 10.03 11.12 0.70
CA HIS A 28 11.10 11.38 1.67
C HIS A 28 10.82 10.80 3.08
N GLU A 29 10.11 9.67 3.18
CA GLU A 29 9.88 9.07 4.50
C GLU A 29 11.14 8.45 5.07
N SER A 30 11.27 8.60 6.38
CA SER A 30 12.23 7.89 7.18
C SER A 30 11.62 7.56 8.54
N VAL A 31 12.16 6.53 9.16
CA VAL A 31 11.90 6.17 10.56
C VAL A 31 13.26 5.92 11.20
N PRO A 32 13.47 6.28 12.49
CA PRO A 32 14.69 5.93 13.19
C PRO A 32 15.00 4.44 13.01
N ASP A 33 16.29 4.14 12.79
CA ASP A 33 16.83 2.78 12.67
C ASP A 33 16.34 1.93 11.48
N ALA A 34 15.65 2.57 10.52
CA ALA A 34 15.28 1.94 9.25
C ALA A 34 16.35 2.18 8.17
N VAL A 35 16.66 1.13 7.41
CA VAL A 35 17.40 1.25 6.15
C VAL A 35 16.44 1.80 5.10
N VAL A 36 16.76 2.96 4.53
CA VAL A 36 15.95 3.62 3.49
C VAL A 36 16.84 3.80 2.25
N PRO A 37 16.80 2.88 1.28
CA PRO A 37 17.60 3.05 0.06
C PRO A 37 17.04 4.20 -0.78
N THR A 38 17.93 4.85 -1.54
CA THR A 38 17.48 5.75 -2.62
C THR A 38 16.67 4.95 -3.64
N ARG A 39 15.80 5.63 -4.37
CA ARG A 39 14.94 5.03 -5.42
C ARG A 39 15.73 4.72 -6.70
N THR A 40 16.79 3.92 -6.58
CA THR A 40 17.62 3.43 -7.68
C THR A 40 17.70 1.91 -7.64
N ALA A 41 17.94 1.27 -8.79
CA ALA A 41 18.06 -0.19 -8.86
C ALA A 41 19.29 -0.68 -8.05
N THR A 42 20.40 0.06 -8.11
CA THR A 42 21.64 -0.26 -7.41
C THR A 42 21.48 -0.20 -5.90
N ASP A 43 20.89 0.88 -5.37
CA ASP A 43 20.72 1.02 -3.91
C ASP A 43 19.70 0.03 -3.37
N LEU A 44 18.67 -0.29 -4.16
CA LEU A 44 17.73 -1.37 -3.83
C LEU A 44 18.46 -2.71 -3.75
N ALA A 45 19.25 -3.07 -4.76
CA ALA A 45 20.00 -4.33 -4.78
C ALA A 45 20.97 -4.44 -3.60
N PHE A 46 21.67 -3.35 -3.27
CA PHE A 46 22.56 -3.29 -2.12
C PHE A 46 21.80 -3.49 -0.80
N ALA A 47 20.69 -2.77 -0.59
CA ALA A 47 19.86 -2.95 0.60
C ALA A 47 19.34 -4.39 0.72
N LEU A 48 18.88 -5.02 -0.36
CA LEU A 48 18.40 -6.41 -0.30
C LEU A 48 19.51 -7.40 0.12
N GLN A 49 20.77 -7.11 -0.20
CA GLN A 49 21.94 -7.91 0.20
C GLN A 49 22.33 -7.68 1.68
N GLU A 50 22.05 -6.51 2.26
CA GLU A 50 22.34 -6.20 3.68
C GLU A 50 21.41 -6.89 4.68
N GLY A 51 20.39 -7.61 4.21
CA GLY A 51 19.52 -8.42 5.06
C GLY A 51 20.28 -9.43 5.94
N PRO A 52 19.58 -10.14 6.84
CA PRO A 52 18.12 -10.22 6.92
C PRO A 52 17.48 -9.11 7.76
N TYR A 53 16.27 -8.72 7.40
CA TYR A 53 15.44 -7.72 8.07
C TYR A 53 14.36 -8.38 8.94
N THR A 54 14.02 -7.76 10.06
CA THR A 54 12.88 -8.20 10.91
C THR A 54 11.54 -7.74 10.33
N GLY A 55 11.55 -6.63 9.58
CA GLY A 55 10.39 -6.12 8.89
C GLY A 55 10.79 -5.42 7.59
N ILE A 56 9.93 -5.54 6.58
CA ILE A 56 10.03 -4.77 5.35
C ILE A 56 8.73 -4.02 5.13
N VAL A 57 8.83 -2.72 4.87
CA VAL A 57 7.70 -1.85 4.51
C VAL A 57 7.90 -1.38 3.08
N VAL A 58 6.94 -1.68 2.21
CA VAL A 58 6.91 -1.23 0.83
C VAL A 58 5.72 -0.30 0.63
N GLY A 59 6.01 0.99 0.44
CA GLY A 59 4.98 2.02 0.29
C GLY A 59 4.21 1.95 -1.03
N ASP A 60 4.89 1.53 -2.11
CA ASP A 60 4.29 1.22 -3.40
C ASP A 60 5.09 0.11 -4.09
N LEU A 61 4.59 -1.13 -3.98
CA LEU A 61 5.25 -2.31 -4.55
C LEU A 61 5.37 -2.24 -6.07
N ALA A 62 4.41 -1.62 -6.76
CA ALA A 62 4.47 -1.47 -8.21
C ALA A 62 5.57 -0.50 -8.63
N ALA A 63 5.76 0.58 -7.87
CA ALA A 63 6.82 1.54 -8.10
C ALA A 63 8.22 0.92 -7.89
N TRP A 64 8.40 0.19 -6.79
CA TRP A 64 9.66 -0.48 -6.49
C TRP A 64 9.95 -1.66 -7.42
N GLN A 65 8.93 -2.39 -7.86
CA GLN A 65 9.09 -3.40 -8.91
C GLN A 65 9.57 -2.80 -10.24
N ALA A 66 9.14 -1.58 -10.58
CA ALA A 66 9.61 -0.90 -11.78
C ALA A 66 11.09 -0.49 -11.65
N ILE A 67 11.51 0.03 -10.49
CA ILE A 67 12.91 0.36 -10.20
C ILE A 67 13.77 -0.90 -10.25
N HIS A 68 13.31 -2.00 -9.65
CA HIS A 68 13.99 -3.30 -9.70
C HIS A 68 14.17 -3.78 -11.15
N ALA A 69 13.12 -3.72 -11.96
CA ALA A 69 13.15 -4.15 -13.35
C ALA A 69 14.08 -3.31 -14.25
N ASP A 70 14.39 -2.07 -13.87
CA ASP A 70 15.38 -1.25 -14.58
C ASP A 70 16.81 -1.81 -14.39
N GLY A 71 17.09 -2.56 -13.31
CA GLY A 71 18.38 -3.23 -13.07
C GLY A 71 18.38 -4.72 -13.42
N ASP A 72 17.28 -5.43 -13.14
CA ASP A 72 17.08 -6.84 -13.51
C ASP A 72 15.63 -7.08 -13.97
N PRO A 73 15.36 -6.98 -15.29
CA PRO A 73 14.01 -7.12 -15.83
C PRO A 73 13.46 -8.54 -15.78
N SER A 74 14.31 -9.54 -15.49
CA SER A 74 13.95 -10.96 -15.53
C SER A 74 13.41 -11.49 -14.21
N SER A 75 13.66 -10.78 -13.09
CA SER A 75 13.31 -11.24 -11.75
C SER A 75 12.19 -10.41 -11.11
N GLU A 76 11.40 -11.09 -10.28
CA GLU A 76 10.36 -10.45 -9.48
C GLU A 76 10.96 -9.95 -8.15
N LEU A 77 10.55 -8.76 -7.72
CA LEU A 77 11.04 -8.16 -6.48
C LEU A 77 10.50 -8.87 -5.24
N LEU A 78 9.25 -9.36 -5.28
CA LEU A 78 8.61 -9.96 -4.11
C LEU A 78 9.39 -11.15 -3.53
N PRO A 79 9.83 -12.15 -4.32
CA PRO A 79 10.70 -13.23 -3.82
C PRO A 79 11.98 -12.73 -3.15
N LEU A 80 12.60 -11.66 -3.66
CA LEU A 80 13.81 -11.09 -3.08
C LEU A 80 13.52 -10.43 -1.73
N LEU A 81 12.45 -9.64 -1.62
CA LEU A 81 12.00 -9.08 -0.33
C LEU A 81 11.76 -10.18 0.70
N VAL A 82 11.10 -11.25 0.26
CA VAL A 82 10.80 -12.42 1.09
C VAL A 82 12.08 -13.13 1.54
N ALA A 83 13.10 -13.23 0.68
CA ALA A 83 14.39 -13.84 1.00
C ALA A 83 15.25 -12.96 1.93
N SER A 84 15.11 -11.64 1.83
CA SER A 84 15.79 -10.68 2.72
C SER A 84 15.13 -10.55 4.09
N LEU A 85 14.05 -11.28 4.38
CA LEU A 85 13.44 -11.31 5.72
C LEU A 85 14.07 -12.40 6.60
N THR A 86 14.13 -12.12 7.90
CA THR A 86 14.32 -13.15 8.92
C THR A 86 13.18 -14.17 8.89
N ARG A 87 13.40 -15.33 9.50
CA ARG A 87 12.42 -16.44 9.52
C ARG A 87 11.04 -16.02 10.07
N ASP A 88 11.05 -15.16 11.09
CA ASP A 88 9.85 -14.68 11.80
C ASP A 88 9.48 -13.24 11.37
N GLY A 89 10.08 -12.75 10.29
CA GLY A 89 9.90 -11.40 9.81
C GLY A 89 8.52 -11.16 9.20
N TRP A 90 8.14 -9.88 9.14
CA TRP A 90 6.86 -9.44 8.57
C TRP A 90 7.06 -8.54 7.35
N LEU A 91 6.07 -8.53 6.47
CA LEU A 91 6.04 -7.69 5.27
C LEU A 91 4.78 -6.83 5.27
N TYR A 92 4.94 -5.53 5.09
CA TYR A 92 3.88 -4.63 4.67
C TYR A 92 4.11 -4.24 3.22
N ALA A 93 3.13 -4.48 2.35
CA ALA A 93 3.19 -4.11 0.94
C ALA A 93 1.93 -3.36 0.51
N ALA A 94 2.07 -2.06 0.25
CA ALA A 94 1.03 -1.23 -0.32
C ALA A 94 1.16 -1.13 -1.83
N PHE A 95 0.03 -0.97 -2.52
CA PHE A 95 -0.02 -0.73 -3.96
C PHE A 95 -1.27 0.08 -4.32
N PRO A 96 -1.14 1.10 -5.19
CA PRO A 96 -2.29 1.80 -5.74
C PRO A 96 -3.16 0.84 -6.54
N ASN A 97 -4.47 1.05 -6.52
CA ASN A 97 -5.32 0.44 -7.52
C ASN A 97 -5.07 1.10 -8.88
N ARG A 98 -5.12 0.29 -9.94
CA ARG A 98 -4.95 0.74 -11.35
C ARG A 98 -5.85 1.90 -11.77
N TRP A 99 -6.95 2.12 -11.05
CA TRP A 99 -7.92 3.19 -11.31
C TRP A 99 -7.76 4.41 -10.40
N ALA A 100 -6.79 4.40 -9.48
CA ALA A 100 -6.55 5.51 -8.58
C ALA A 100 -5.83 6.67 -9.30
N PRO A 101 -6.20 7.93 -9.04
CA PRO A 101 -5.43 9.07 -9.52
C PRO A 101 -4.04 9.05 -8.86
N GLY A 102 -2.99 8.97 -9.68
CA GLY A 102 -1.60 8.82 -9.21
C GLY A 102 -1.03 7.40 -9.30
N ALA A 103 -1.83 6.41 -9.72
CA ALA A 103 -1.28 5.09 -10.04
C ALA A 103 -0.25 5.21 -11.17
N LEU A 104 0.97 4.70 -10.94
CA LEU A 104 1.98 4.59 -11.99
C LEU A 104 1.38 3.74 -13.11
N ARG A 105 1.14 4.35 -14.28
CA ARG A 105 0.51 3.72 -15.46
C ARG A 105 1.33 2.57 -16.07
N ARG A 106 2.47 2.21 -15.48
CA ARG A 106 3.27 1.07 -15.94
C ARG A 106 2.56 -0.23 -15.55
N ARG A 107 2.40 -1.11 -16.55
CA ARG A 107 1.64 -2.37 -16.50
C ARG A 107 2.27 -3.44 -15.60
N THR A 108 2.47 -3.17 -14.31
CA THR A 108 2.77 -4.27 -13.39
C THR A 108 1.46 -5.04 -13.11
N ARG A 109 1.46 -6.36 -13.33
CA ARG A 109 0.31 -7.24 -13.08
C ARG A 109 0.14 -7.57 -11.60
N LEU A 110 0.52 -6.64 -10.71
CA LEU A 110 0.42 -6.87 -9.27
C LEU A 110 -1.05 -6.79 -8.87
N THR A 111 -1.64 -7.97 -8.68
CA THR A 111 -2.98 -8.12 -8.13
C THR A 111 -2.86 -8.57 -6.68
N SER A 112 -3.81 -8.17 -5.83
CA SER A 112 -3.87 -8.62 -4.44
C SER A 112 -3.87 -10.15 -4.33
N ARG A 113 -4.52 -10.83 -5.27
CA ARG A 113 -4.57 -12.29 -5.34
C ARG A 113 -3.19 -12.91 -5.64
N ALA A 114 -2.48 -12.39 -6.64
CA ALA A 114 -1.14 -12.88 -6.98
C ALA A 114 -0.16 -12.66 -5.83
N LEU A 115 -0.18 -11.48 -5.22
CA LEU A 115 0.63 -11.16 -4.05
C LEU A 115 0.33 -12.09 -2.87
N THR A 116 -0.95 -12.30 -2.54
CA THR A 116 -1.38 -13.22 -1.49
C THR A 116 -0.92 -14.66 -1.77
N GLN A 117 -1.04 -15.11 -3.01
CA GLN A 117 -0.62 -16.45 -3.41
C GLN A 117 0.90 -16.63 -3.29
N GLY A 118 1.69 -15.65 -3.75
CA GLY A 118 3.15 -15.65 -3.60
C GLY A 118 3.58 -15.67 -2.13
N LEU A 119 2.91 -14.89 -1.28
CA LEU A 119 3.18 -14.88 0.17
C LEU A 119 2.81 -16.21 0.84
N ARG A 120 1.69 -16.84 0.47
CA ARG A 120 1.35 -18.19 0.97
C ARG A 120 2.37 -19.23 0.54
N ALA A 121 2.80 -19.19 -0.72
CA ALA A 121 3.84 -20.10 -1.23
C ALA A 121 5.18 -19.91 -0.48
N ALA A 122 5.46 -18.70 -0.01
CA ALA A 122 6.60 -18.38 0.84
C ALA A 122 6.41 -18.73 2.33
N GLY A 123 5.29 -19.35 2.72
CA GLY A 123 5.04 -19.80 4.10
C GLY A 123 4.44 -18.75 5.04
N PHE A 124 3.95 -17.62 4.53
CA PHE A 124 3.20 -16.66 5.35
C PHE A 124 1.79 -17.19 5.64
N THR A 125 1.39 -17.13 6.91
CA THR A 125 0.11 -17.67 7.41
C THR A 125 -0.86 -16.57 7.82
N GLY A 126 -0.37 -15.51 8.47
CA GLY A 126 -1.17 -14.34 8.84
C GLY A 126 -1.14 -13.28 7.76
N ILE A 127 -2.02 -13.40 6.75
CA ILE A 127 -2.15 -12.45 5.65
C ILE A 127 -3.43 -11.64 5.79
N HIS A 128 -3.29 -10.34 6.03
CA HIS A 128 -4.40 -9.40 6.21
C HIS A 128 -4.37 -8.33 5.13
N THR A 129 -5.52 -8.07 4.52
CA THR A 129 -5.67 -7.01 3.52
C THR A 129 -6.34 -5.80 4.17
N TYR A 130 -5.81 -4.62 3.90
CA TYR A 130 -6.33 -3.33 4.35
C TYR A 130 -6.60 -2.42 3.16
N PHE A 131 -7.67 -1.64 3.25
CA PHE A 131 -7.93 -0.52 2.36
C PHE A 131 -7.19 0.70 2.86
N ALA A 132 -6.37 1.30 2.01
CA ALA A 132 -5.74 2.59 2.28
C ALA A 132 -6.60 3.68 1.64
N LEU A 133 -7.47 4.30 2.43
CA LEU A 133 -8.42 5.30 1.98
C LEU A 133 -7.88 6.72 2.23
N PRO A 134 -7.85 7.60 1.21
CA PRO A 134 -7.30 8.95 1.37
C PRO A 134 -8.11 9.77 2.38
N SER A 135 -7.44 10.53 3.25
CA SER A 135 -8.02 11.50 4.19
C SER A 135 -7.69 12.94 3.80
N GLN A 136 -8.55 13.89 4.18
CA GLN A 136 -8.35 15.33 3.97
C GLN A 136 -7.20 15.94 4.78
N ARG A 137 -6.67 15.24 5.80
CA ARG A 137 -5.70 15.80 6.78
C ARG A 137 -4.35 15.05 6.84
N CYS A 138 -4.00 14.32 5.78
CA CYS A 138 -2.67 13.70 5.59
C CYS A 138 -2.31 12.40 6.36
N PRO A 139 -3.26 11.60 6.87
CA PRO A 139 -3.02 10.14 6.90
C PRO A 139 -4.13 9.35 6.21
N ALA A 140 -3.77 8.40 5.33
CA ALA A 140 -4.72 7.43 4.81
C ALA A 140 -5.29 6.60 5.96
N TYR A 141 -6.57 6.29 5.95
CA TYR A 141 -7.11 5.37 6.94
C TYR A 141 -6.94 3.94 6.45
N LEU A 142 -6.45 3.07 7.34
CA LEU A 142 -6.40 1.63 7.08
C LEU A 142 -7.66 0.98 7.65
N VAL A 143 -8.44 0.36 6.77
CA VAL A 143 -9.62 -0.42 7.16
C VAL A 143 -9.43 -1.86 6.72
N SER A 144 -9.58 -2.81 7.64
CA SER A 144 -9.48 -4.23 7.30
C SER A 144 -10.53 -4.64 6.27
N ALA A 145 -10.11 -5.40 5.25
CA ALA A 145 -11.00 -5.93 4.22
C ALA A 145 -12.00 -6.96 4.76
N ASP A 146 -11.67 -7.60 5.88
CA ASP A 146 -12.48 -8.64 6.51
C ASP A 146 -13.58 -8.05 7.41
N ARG A 147 -13.43 -6.79 7.84
CA ARG A 147 -14.37 -6.11 8.74
C ARG A 147 -15.40 -5.29 7.97
N ARG A 148 -16.36 -5.99 7.35
CA ARG A 148 -17.41 -5.38 6.51
C ARG A 148 -18.18 -4.26 7.21
N ALA A 149 -18.59 -4.44 8.46
CA ALA A 149 -19.34 -3.43 9.20
C ALA A 149 -18.51 -2.16 9.46
N GLU A 150 -17.22 -2.30 9.73
CA GLU A 150 -16.31 -1.17 9.90
C GLU A 150 -16.10 -0.43 8.58
N PHE A 151 -15.96 -1.16 7.47
CA PHE A 151 -15.86 -0.57 6.15
C PHE A 151 -17.14 0.17 5.73
N ASP A 152 -18.32 -0.40 6.00
CA ASP A 152 -19.61 0.25 5.77
C ASP A 152 -19.72 1.54 6.61
N TYR A 153 -19.44 1.45 7.91
CA TYR A 153 -19.40 2.61 8.80
C TYR A 153 -18.42 3.67 8.28
N PHE A 154 -17.23 3.25 7.88
CA PHE A 154 -16.19 4.14 7.43
C PHE A 154 -16.56 4.83 6.12
N LEU A 155 -17.12 4.13 5.12
CA LEU A 155 -17.65 4.74 3.90
C LEU A 155 -18.82 5.70 4.16
N THR A 156 -19.67 5.41 5.15
CA THR A 156 -20.77 6.32 5.54
C THR A 156 -20.28 7.55 6.31
N ARG A 157 -19.11 7.50 6.94
CA ARG A 157 -18.56 8.60 7.74
C ARG A 157 -17.41 9.32 7.04
N LEU A 158 -16.87 8.75 5.97
CA LEU A 158 -15.75 9.32 5.24
C LEU A 158 -16.16 10.62 4.57
N PHE A 159 -15.38 11.64 4.85
CA PHE A 159 -15.37 12.85 4.05
C PHE A 159 -14.57 12.56 2.78
N PHE A 160 -15.25 12.38 1.65
CA PHE A 160 -14.58 12.39 0.35
C PHE A 160 -13.76 13.68 0.22
N PRO A 161 -12.61 13.65 -0.46
CA PRO A 161 -11.69 14.78 -0.51
C PRO A 161 -12.44 16.04 -0.98
N TYR A 162 -12.43 17.10 -0.16
CA TYR A 162 -12.84 18.41 -0.62
C TYR A 162 -11.88 18.79 -1.73
N VAL A 163 -12.35 18.78 -2.98
CA VAL A 163 -11.44 19.07 -4.08
C VAL A 163 -11.25 20.57 -4.13
N GLY A 164 -10.10 21.03 -3.62
CA GLY A 164 -9.64 22.39 -3.86
C GLY A 164 -9.75 22.69 -5.36
N SER A 165 -10.53 23.71 -5.69
CA SER A 165 -10.66 24.16 -7.07
C SER A 165 -10.66 25.68 -7.06
N SER A 166 -10.06 26.25 -8.11
CA SER A 166 -10.02 27.70 -8.36
C SER A 166 -11.40 28.27 -8.75
N SER A 167 -12.46 27.46 -8.86
CA SER A 167 -13.79 27.90 -9.28
C SER A 167 -14.92 27.23 -8.47
N PRO A 168 -15.84 28.01 -7.87
CA PRO A 168 -16.97 27.47 -7.10
C PRO A 168 -17.81 26.44 -7.87
N ARG A 169 -17.93 26.58 -9.21
CA ARG A 169 -18.68 25.64 -10.06
C ARG A 169 -17.97 24.30 -10.18
N THR A 170 -16.65 24.29 -10.38
CA THR A 170 -15.89 23.04 -10.50
C THR A 170 -15.75 22.33 -9.15
N ALA A 171 -15.68 23.08 -8.04
CA ALA A 171 -15.75 22.51 -6.70
C ALA A 171 -17.10 21.80 -6.46
N ARG A 172 -18.23 22.44 -6.77
CA ARG A 172 -19.56 21.83 -6.65
C ARG A 172 -19.75 20.59 -7.53
N LEU A 173 -19.26 20.62 -8.77
CA LEU A 173 -19.35 19.48 -9.67
C LEU A 173 -18.53 18.30 -9.16
N ARG A 174 -17.30 18.54 -8.72
CA ARG A 174 -16.44 17.51 -8.12
C ARG A 174 -17.06 16.93 -6.85
N GLN A 175 -17.64 17.77 -5.99
CA GLN A 175 -18.36 17.32 -4.80
C GLN A 175 -19.53 16.40 -5.17
N ARG A 176 -20.35 16.76 -6.16
CA ARG A 176 -21.45 15.91 -6.65
C ARG A 176 -20.96 14.57 -7.19
N VAL A 177 -19.86 14.55 -7.94
CA VAL A 177 -19.27 13.30 -8.46
C VAL A 177 -18.80 12.40 -7.32
N LEU A 178 -18.22 12.98 -6.26
CA LEU A 178 -17.79 12.24 -5.08
C LEU A 178 -18.98 11.69 -4.28
N ASP A 179 -20.04 12.47 -4.11
CA ASP A 179 -21.28 12.04 -3.45
C ASP A 179 -21.96 10.91 -4.25
N TRP A 180 -21.95 10.99 -5.58
CA TRP A 180 -22.42 9.90 -6.45
C TRP A 180 -21.54 8.65 -6.34
N GLY A 181 -20.22 8.83 -6.35
CA GLY A 181 -19.27 7.74 -6.15
C GLY A 181 -19.46 7.04 -4.79
N ARG A 182 -19.73 7.81 -3.74
CA ARG A 182 -20.09 7.30 -2.41
C ARG A 182 -21.38 6.48 -2.45
N TRP A 183 -22.42 6.99 -3.07
CA TRP A 183 -23.71 6.32 -3.17
C TRP A 183 -23.60 5.00 -3.95
N ILE A 184 -22.85 4.99 -5.05
CA ILE A 184 -22.54 3.77 -5.82
C ILE A 184 -21.75 2.80 -4.94
N ALA A 185 -20.69 3.26 -4.27
CA ALA A 185 -19.86 2.41 -3.42
C ALA A 185 -20.68 1.69 -2.33
N LEU A 186 -21.67 2.36 -1.73
CA LEU A 186 -22.55 1.76 -0.72
C LEU A 186 -23.52 0.70 -1.27
N ARG A 187 -23.91 0.80 -2.55
CA ARG A 187 -24.86 -0.13 -3.20
C ARG A 187 -24.20 -1.30 -3.91
N VAL A 188 -22.91 -1.19 -4.22
CA VAL A 188 -22.13 -2.24 -4.88
C VAL A 188 -21.84 -3.40 -3.91
N PRO A 189 -21.81 -4.67 -4.36
CA PRO A 189 -21.39 -5.79 -3.52
C PRO A 189 -19.99 -5.60 -2.89
N HIS A 190 -19.77 -6.06 -1.66
CA HIS A 190 -18.50 -5.89 -0.92
C HIS A 190 -17.27 -6.26 -1.75
N ARG A 191 -17.33 -7.40 -2.47
CA ARG A 191 -16.24 -7.87 -3.35
C ARG A 191 -15.84 -6.87 -4.44
N LEU A 192 -16.81 -6.16 -5.01
CA LEU A 192 -16.55 -5.15 -6.04
C LEU A 192 -15.99 -3.87 -5.43
N ARG A 193 -16.40 -3.49 -4.21
CA ARG A 193 -15.79 -2.36 -3.49
C ARG A 193 -14.32 -2.64 -3.15
N VAL A 194 -14.00 -3.86 -2.75
CA VAL A 194 -12.63 -4.31 -2.51
C VAL A 194 -11.78 -4.12 -3.77
N ALA A 195 -12.29 -4.57 -4.92
CA ALA A 195 -11.61 -4.45 -6.20
C ALA A 195 -11.46 -3.00 -6.69
N LEU A 196 -12.35 -2.10 -6.25
CA LEU A 196 -12.41 -0.68 -6.67
C LEU A 196 -11.74 0.28 -5.68
N SER A 197 -11.25 -0.19 -4.53
CA SER A 197 -10.59 0.66 -3.51
C SER A 197 -9.40 1.40 -4.13
N PRO A 198 -9.20 2.71 -3.88
CA PRO A 198 -8.11 3.48 -4.49
C PRO A 198 -6.71 3.02 -4.05
N GLY A 199 -6.59 2.46 -2.85
CA GLY A 199 -5.34 1.89 -2.34
C GLY A 199 -5.61 0.61 -1.57
N MET A 200 -4.68 -0.34 -1.68
CA MET A 200 -4.65 -1.54 -0.88
C MET A 200 -3.29 -1.69 -0.22
N ALA A 201 -3.29 -2.30 0.97
CA ALA A 201 -2.10 -2.74 1.66
C ALA A 201 -2.30 -4.19 2.11
N ILE A 202 -1.27 -5.00 1.99
CA ILE A 202 -1.23 -6.35 2.52
C ILE A 202 -0.18 -6.39 3.62
N VAL A 203 -0.59 -6.89 4.79
CA VAL A 203 0.32 -7.26 5.87
C VAL A 203 0.44 -8.77 5.87
N ALA A 204 1.66 -9.28 5.89
CA ALA A 204 1.95 -10.69 5.95
C ALA A 204 2.90 -11.00 7.10
N THR A 205 2.55 -11.99 7.91
CA THR A 205 3.34 -12.50 9.04
C THR A 205 3.53 -14.02 8.92
N ARG A 206 4.70 -14.51 9.36
CA ARG A 206 5.02 -15.95 9.42
C ARG A 206 4.73 -16.43 10.84
N SER A 207 3.46 -16.71 11.12
CA SER A 207 2.95 -17.09 12.45
C SER A 207 2.90 -15.94 13.47
N ALA A 208 1.98 -16.08 14.44
CA ALA A 208 1.73 -15.17 15.55
C ALA A 208 2.39 -15.71 16.84
#